data_AF-A0A7V6M582-F1
#
_entry.id   AF-A0A7V6M582-F1
#
_cell.length_a   1.000
_cell.length_b   1.000
_cell.length_c   1.000
_cell.angle_alpha   90.00
_cell.angle_beta   90.00
_cell.angle_gamma   90.00
#
_symmetry.space_group_name_H-M   'P 1'
#
loop_
_entity.id
_entity.type
_entity.pdbx_description
1 polymer ?
#
loop_
_entity_poly.entity_id
_entity_poly.type
_entity_poly.pdbx_seq_one_letter_code
_entity_poly.pdbx_strand_id
1 'polypeptide(L)'
;MRKPTVQNKYNLTVADIRKLKVRDRSKIKEPLFWRNNVISAWCILKKYIDNEFWLRIYDEDAKAYGGKIRVSFDVLDGMYTYRFNQFFKEKDIENEMDLKIQELALETINQLIDEGILIKPN
;
A
#
# COMPACT_ATOMS: atom_id res chain seq x y z
N MET A 1 20.84 2.81 -10.72
CA MET A 1 20.16 3.29 -9.49
C MET A 1 20.84 2.71 -8.26
N ARG A 2 20.63 3.30 -7.08
CA ARG A 2 21.09 2.69 -5.82
C ARG A 2 20.31 1.40 -5.52
N LYS A 3 20.81 0.60 -4.58
CA LYS A 3 20.07 -0.56 -4.06
C LYS A 3 18.92 -0.11 -3.15
N PRO A 4 17.82 -0.89 -3.07
CA PRO A 4 16.79 -0.67 -2.06
C PRO A 4 17.37 -0.85 -0.65
N THR A 5 16.85 -0.06 0.27
CA THR A 5 17.17 -0.05 1.71
C THR A 5 16.14 -0.82 2.53
N VAL A 6 14.96 -1.08 1.95
CA VAL A 6 13.87 -1.85 2.57
C VAL A 6 13.89 -3.28 2.06
N GLN A 7 13.78 -4.25 2.97
CA GLN A 7 13.69 -5.67 2.62
C GLN A 7 12.24 -6.10 2.39
N ASN A 8 12.01 -6.94 1.37
CA ASN A 8 10.74 -7.65 1.19
C ASN A 8 10.65 -8.87 2.11
N LYS A 9 10.41 -8.63 3.41
CA LYS A 9 10.44 -9.64 4.49
C LYS A 9 9.56 -10.86 4.18
N TYR A 10 8.43 -10.61 3.51
CA TYR A 10 7.38 -11.60 3.26
C TYR A 10 7.33 -12.10 1.80
N ASN A 11 8.34 -11.74 0.99
CA ASN A 11 8.41 -12.08 -0.44
C ASN A 11 7.12 -11.75 -1.21
N LEU A 12 6.57 -10.55 -0.97
CA LEU A 12 5.30 -10.10 -1.53
C LEU A 12 5.45 -9.60 -2.97
N THR A 13 4.44 -9.85 -3.78
CA THR A 13 4.18 -9.19 -5.06
C THR A 13 3.08 -8.15 -4.94
N VAL A 14 2.89 -7.32 -5.97
CA VAL A 14 1.74 -6.41 -6.04
C VAL A 14 0.41 -7.18 -6.03
N ALA A 15 0.38 -8.39 -6.58
CA ALA A 15 -0.78 -9.26 -6.53
C ALA A 15 -1.05 -9.78 -5.09
N ASP A 16 0.00 -10.10 -4.33
CA ASP A 16 -0.15 -10.52 -2.93
C ASP A 16 -0.74 -9.40 -2.07
N ILE A 17 -0.21 -8.17 -2.18
CA ILE A 17 -0.68 -7.04 -1.37
C ILE A 17 -2.15 -6.70 -1.64
N ARG A 18 -2.63 -6.90 -2.88
CA ARG A 18 -4.04 -6.72 -3.27
C ARG A 18 -4.97 -7.78 -2.68
N LYS A 19 -4.42 -8.90 -2.23
CA LYS A 19 -5.16 -10.02 -1.64
C LYS A 19 -5.05 -10.07 -0.11
N LEU A 20 -4.27 -9.18 0.50
CA LEU A 20 -4.18 -9.06 1.96
C LEU A 20 -5.57 -8.91 2.57
N LYS A 21 -5.73 -9.44 3.78
CA LYS A 21 -6.95 -9.33 4.56
C LYS A 21 -6.66 -8.55 5.84
N VAL A 22 -7.70 -7.88 6.34
CA VAL A 22 -7.64 -7.30 7.67
C VAL A 22 -7.69 -8.43 8.69
N ARG A 23 -6.71 -8.46 9.58
CA ARG A 23 -6.65 -9.39 10.71
C ARG A 23 -7.31 -8.80 11.95
N ASP A 24 -7.03 -7.52 12.24
CA ASP A 24 -7.53 -6.84 13.43
C ASP A 24 -7.99 -5.41 13.09
N ARG A 25 -9.31 -5.23 12.97
CA ARG A 25 -9.92 -3.92 12.68
C ARG A 25 -9.78 -2.93 13.85
N SER A 26 -9.61 -3.39 15.09
CA SER A 26 -9.51 -2.51 16.26
C SER A 26 -8.23 -1.66 16.27
N LYS A 27 -7.24 -2.07 15.47
CA LYS A 27 -5.97 -1.36 15.26
C LYS A 27 -6.02 -0.35 14.12
N ILE A 28 -7.08 -0.35 13.32
CA ILE A 28 -7.24 0.59 12.20
C ILE A 28 -7.81 1.91 12.75
N LYS A 29 -6.90 2.81 13.14
CA LYS A 29 -7.23 4.11 13.72
C LYS A 29 -6.08 5.09 13.56
N GLU A 30 -6.35 6.35 13.88
CA GLU A 30 -5.32 7.39 13.97
C GLU A 30 -4.25 7.05 15.03
N PRO A 31 -3.01 7.52 14.85
CA PRO A 31 -2.53 8.39 13.76
C PRO A 31 -2.05 7.64 12.51
N LEU A 32 -1.92 6.31 12.57
CA LEU A 32 -1.36 5.52 11.47
C LEU A 32 -2.27 5.57 10.23
N PHE A 33 -3.56 5.46 10.44
CA PHE A 33 -4.58 5.63 9.42
C PHE A 33 -5.29 6.96 9.60
N TRP A 34 -5.63 7.62 8.51
CA TRP A 34 -6.55 8.74 8.55
C TRP A 34 -7.92 8.30 8.03
N ARG A 35 -8.98 8.89 8.59
CA ARG A 35 -10.35 8.54 8.25
C ARG A 35 -10.84 9.33 7.03
N ASN A 36 -11.23 8.64 5.96
CA ASN A 36 -11.91 9.25 4.82
C ASN A 36 -13.41 8.92 4.84
N ASN A 37 -14.22 9.88 5.29
CA ASN A 37 -15.67 9.72 5.38
C ASN A 37 -16.38 9.75 4.01
N VAL A 38 -15.79 10.37 2.99
CA VAL A 38 -16.40 10.47 1.65
C VAL A 38 -16.50 9.09 1.00
N ILE A 39 -15.47 8.25 1.17
CA ILE A 39 -15.42 6.90 0.60
C ILE A 39 -15.66 5.79 1.63
N SER A 40 -15.94 6.14 2.89
CA SER A 40 -16.13 5.20 4.00
C SER A 40 -14.96 4.22 4.12
N ALA A 41 -13.75 4.76 4.28
CA ALA A 41 -12.53 3.97 4.38
C ALA A 41 -11.51 4.61 5.34
N TRP A 42 -10.63 3.75 5.85
CA TRP A 42 -9.39 4.13 6.52
C TRP A 42 -8.24 4.07 5.54
N CYS A 43 -7.43 5.13 5.52
CA CYS A 43 -6.46 5.36 4.46
C CYS A 43 -5.04 5.53 5.02
N ILE A 44 -4.06 5.04 4.26
CA ILE A 44 -2.66 5.44 4.36
C ILE A 44 -2.26 6.00 3.00
N LEU A 45 -1.65 7.18 3.02
CA LEU A 45 -0.99 7.78 1.87
C LEU A 45 0.50 7.92 2.19
N LYS A 46 1.35 7.39 1.31
CA LYS A 46 2.76 7.74 1.26
C LYS A 46 3.00 8.49 -0.04
N LYS A 47 3.67 9.64 0.04
CA LYS A 47 3.99 10.48 -1.11
C LYS A 47 5.48 10.77 -1.14
N TYR A 48 6.06 10.71 -2.33
CA TYR A 48 7.43 11.13 -2.59
C TYR A 48 7.49 11.86 -3.93
N ILE A 49 7.65 13.18 -3.87
CA ILE A 49 7.55 14.08 -5.02
C ILE A 49 6.20 13.86 -5.71
N ASP A 50 6.19 13.32 -6.92
CA ASP A 50 4.98 13.10 -7.73
C ASP A 50 4.42 11.68 -7.57
N ASN A 51 5.15 10.76 -6.93
CA ASN A 51 4.74 9.37 -6.78
C ASN A 51 4.01 9.15 -5.45
N GLU A 52 2.92 8.39 -5.52
CA GLU A 52 2.03 8.13 -4.40
C GLU A 52 1.75 6.63 -4.25
N PHE A 53 1.66 6.19 -3.00
CA PHE A 53 1.17 4.89 -2.61
C PHE A 53 -0.05 5.06 -1.73
N TRP A 54 -1.15 4.48 -2.16
CA TRP A 54 -2.42 4.48 -1.45
C TRP A 54 -2.74 3.09 -0.94
N LEU A 55 -3.06 3.00 0.34
CA LEU A 55 -3.71 1.84 0.95
C LEU A 55 -5.05 2.28 1.55
N ARG A 56 -6.14 1.66 1.11
CA ARG A 56 -7.50 1.94 1.55
C ARG A 56 -8.12 0.67 2.10
N ILE A 57 -8.61 0.73 3.33
CA ILE A 57 -9.37 -0.33 3.97
C ILE A 57 -10.80 0.19 4.14
N TYR A 58 -11.71 -0.34 3.34
CA TYR A 58 -13.10 0.08 3.37
C TYR A 58 -13.82 -0.52 4.57
N ASP A 59 -14.77 0.25 5.09
CA ASP A 59 -15.72 -0.26 6.09
C ASP A 59 -16.54 -1.40 5.48
N GLU A 60 -17.10 -2.25 6.32
CA GLU A 60 -17.83 -3.43 5.87
C GLU A 60 -19.11 -3.07 5.13
N ASP A 61 -19.73 -1.96 5.52
CA ASP A 61 -20.96 -1.39 4.96
C ASP A 61 -20.71 -0.32 3.88
N ALA A 62 -19.45 -0.07 3.49
CA ALA A 62 -19.14 0.92 2.47
C ALA A 62 -19.82 0.56 1.13
N LYS A 63 -20.55 1.54 0.56
CA LYS A 63 -21.32 1.38 -0.69
C LYS A 63 -20.50 0.81 -1.85
N ALA A 64 -19.22 1.16 -1.92
CA ALA A 64 -18.28 0.61 -2.87
C ALA A 64 -17.13 -0.06 -2.11
N TYR A 65 -16.77 -1.27 -2.55
CA TYR A 65 -15.65 -2.03 -2.00
C TYR A 65 -15.79 -2.40 -0.51
N GLY A 66 -17.03 -2.52 0.01
CA GLY A 66 -17.31 -2.92 1.40
C GLY A 66 -16.45 -4.09 1.89
N GLY A 67 -15.72 -3.85 2.98
CA GLY A 67 -14.83 -4.82 3.62
C GLY A 67 -13.52 -5.12 2.87
N LYS A 68 -13.26 -4.50 1.73
CA LYS A 68 -12.09 -4.81 0.89
C LYS A 68 -10.91 -3.89 1.20
N ILE A 69 -9.71 -4.40 0.89
CA ILE A 69 -8.48 -3.62 0.81
C ILE A 69 -8.22 -3.24 -0.64
N ARG A 70 -7.86 -1.99 -0.88
CA ARG A 70 -7.48 -1.47 -2.20
C ARG A 70 -6.13 -0.78 -2.10
N VAL A 71 -5.21 -1.19 -2.95
CA VAL A 71 -3.89 -0.55 -3.09
C VAL A 71 -3.72 0.03 -4.50
N SER A 72 -3.12 1.22 -4.59
CA SER A 72 -2.68 1.81 -5.86
C SER A 72 -1.33 2.49 -5.71
N PHE A 73 -0.65 2.59 -6.86
CA PHE A 73 0.58 3.34 -7.03
C PHE A 73 0.30 4.35 -8.12
N ASP A 74 0.28 5.60 -7.74
CA ASP A 74 -0.21 6.69 -8.56
C ASP A 74 0.91 7.71 -8.76
N VAL A 75 0.86 8.48 -9.85
CA VAL A 75 1.84 9.48 -10.24
C VAL A 75 1.11 10.75 -10.65
N LEU A 76 1.64 11.91 -10.27
CA LEU A 76 1.03 13.23 -10.50
C LEU A 76 -0.41 13.28 -9.99
N ASP A 77 -0.60 13.07 -8.69
CA ASP A 77 -1.90 13.13 -8.02
C ASP A 77 -2.99 12.22 -8.64
N GLY A 78 -2.59 11.06 -9.16
CA GLY A 78 -3.52 10.09 -9.77
C GLY A 78 -3.75 10.26 -11.26
N MET A 79 -3.03 11.17 -11.95
CA MET A 79 -3.10 11.28 -13.40
C MET A 79 -2.59 10.03 -14.12
N TYR A 80 -1.60 9.35 -13.53
CA TYR A 80 -1.06 8.09 -14.05
C TYR A 80 -1.00 7.03 -12.95
N THR A 81 -1.19 5.77 -13.32
CA THR A 81 -1.04 4.64 -12.40
C THR A 81 0.15 3.79 -12.82
N TYR A 82 1.12 3.65 -11.91
CA TYR A 82 2.29 2.83 -12.10
C TYR A 82 1.94 1.34 -11.98
N ARG A 83 2.38 0.53 -12.95
CA ARG A 83 2.07 -0.91 -13.03
C ARG A 83 3.34 -1.73 -12.99
N PHE A 84 3.60 -2.36 -11.86
CA PHE A 84 4.66 -3.33 -11.67
C PHE A 84 4.13 -4.57 -10.96
N ASN A 85 4.86 -5.67 -11.01
CA ASN A 85 4.44 -6.93 -10.37
C ASN A 85 5.32 -7.30 -9.16
N GLN A 86 6.63 -7.07 -9.26
CA GLN A 86 7.60 -7.45 -8.23
C GLN A 86 8.30 -6.20 -7.70
N PHE A 87 8.39 -6.08 -6.37
CA PHE A 87 9.15 -4.99 -5.76
C PHE A 87 10.64 -5.08 -6.13
N PHE A 88 11.22 -3.92 -6.39
CA PHE A 88 12.63 -3.70 -6.67
C PHE A 88 13.17 -4.42 -7.92
N LYS A 89 12.29 -4.72 -8.87
CA LYS A 89 12.72 -5.25 -10.16
C LYS A 89 13.28 -4.13 -11.00
N GLU A 90 14.59 -4.13 -11.23
CA GLU A 90 15.33 -3.03 -11.87
C GLU A 90 14.69 -2.54 -13.18
N LYS A 91 14.21 -3.45 -14.04
CA LYS A 91 13.57 -3.09 -15.32
C LYS A 91 12.28 -2.26 -15.17
N ASP A 92 11.62 -2.35 -14.02
CA ASP A 92 10.37 -1.64 -13.76
C ASP A 92 10.67 -0.27 -13.13
N ILE A 93 11.90 -0.02 -12.65
CA ILE A 93 12.28 1.22 -11.96
C ILE A 93 13.00 2.13 -12.95
N GLU A 94 12.39 3.25 -13.32
CA GLU A 94 12.99 4.17 -14.29
C GLU A 94 13.87 5.21 -13.59
N ASN A 95 13.50 5.58 -12.37
CA ASN A 95 14.16 6.65 -11.62
C ASN A 95 14.11 6.41 -10.10
N GLU A 96 14.77 7.32 -9.36
CA GLU A 96 14.86 7.25 -7.89
C GLU A 96 13.49 7.39 -7.20
N MET A 97 12.52 8.08 -7.81
CA MET A 97 11.18 8.25 -7.25
C MET A 97 10.40 6.93 -7.29
N ASP A 98 10.56 6.13 -8.34
CA ASP A 98 9.96 4.79 -8.45
C ASP A 98 10.52 3.86 -7.40
N LEU A 99 11.85 3.89 -7.19
CA LEU A 99 12.49 3.12 -6.14
C LEU A 99 11.95 3.54 -4.76
N LYS A 100 11.90 4.85 -4.51
CA LYS A 100 11.53 5.38 -3.20
C LYS A 100 10.07 5.09 -2.85
N ILE A 101 9.15 5.18 -3.81
CA ILE A 101 7.74 4.87 -3.54
C ILE A 101 7.52 3.38 -3.29
N GLN A 102 8.26 2.51 -3.99
CA GLN A 102 8.25 1.07 -3.73
C GLN A 102 8.78 0.74 -2.32
N GLU A 103 9.84 1.41 -1.87
CA GLU A 103 10.36 1.27 -0.50
C GLU A 103 9.32 1.67 0.55
N LEU A 104 8.72 2.85 0.40
CA LEU A 104 7.71 3.37 1.34
C LEU A 104 6.47 2.46 1.41
N ALA A 105 6.01 1.97 0.26
CA ALA A 105 4.89 1.05 0.20
C ALA A 105 5.20 -0.26 0.90
N LEU A 106 6.37 -0.85 0.62
CA LEU A 106 6.76 -2.14 1.19
C LEU A 106 7.06 -2.04 2.68
N GLU A 107 7.70 -0.97 3.13
CA GLU A 107 7.92 -0.67 4.55
C GLU A 107 6.59 -0.58 5.30
N THR A 108 5.62 0.15 4.73
CA THR A 108 4.26 0.25 5.28
C THR A 108 3.59 -1.12 5.37
N ILE A 109 3.60 -1.91 4.30
CA ILE A 109 2.97 -3.24 4.29
C ILE A 109 3.65 -4.19 5.28
N ASN A 110 4.99 -4.18 5.35
CA ASN A 110 5.74 -4.97 6.32
C ASN A 110 5.30 -4.60 7.75
N GLN A 111 5.27 -3.30 8.07
CA GLN A 111 4.83 -2.83 9.39
C GLN A 111 3.42 -3.32 9.73
N LEU A 112 2.46 -3.19 8.80
CA LEU A 112 1.09 -3.61 9.03
C LEU A 112 0.93 -5.12 9.25
N ILE A 113 1.79 -5.94 8.62
CA ILE A 113 1.82 -7.39 8.85
C ILE A 113 2.51 -7.70 10.19
N ASP A 114 3.66 -7.05 10.46
CA ASP A 114 4.43 -7.19 11.71
C ASP A 114 3.55 -6.87 12.94
N GLU A 115 2.73 -5.82 12.86
CA GLU A 115 1.80 -5.40 13.91
C GLU A 115 0.52 -6.25 13.99
N GLY A 116 0.34 -7.20 13.06
CA GLY A 116 -0.82 -8.07 12.99
C GLY A 116 -2.11 -7.35 12.60
N ILE A 117 -2.02 -6.23 11.90
CA ILE A 117 -3.18 -5.50 11.35
C ILE A 117 -3.65 -6.17 10.06
N LEU A 118 -2.69 -6.55 9.20
CA LEU A 118 -2.93 -7.26 7.95
C LEU A 118 -2.37 -8.68 8.01
N ILE A 119 -2.92 -9.55 7.17
CA ILE A 119 -2.43 -10.92 7.00
C ILE A 119 -2.53 -11.35 5.53
N LYS A 120 -1.59 -12.20 5.12
CA LYS A 120 -1.65 -12.88 3.83
C LYS A 120 -2.80 -13.91 3.84
N PRO A 121 -3.63 -14.00 2.81
CA PRO A 121 -4.60 -15.08 2.72
C PRO A 121 -3.86 -16.42 2.61
N ASN A 122 -4.34 -17.41 3.36
CA ASN A 122 -3.89 -18.80 3.25
C ASN A 122 -4.17 -19.36 1.85
#